data_AF-A0A4Q3KBJ5-F1
#
_entry.id   AF-A0A4Q3KBJ5-F1
#
_cell.length_a   1.000
_cell.length_b   1.000
_cell.length_c   1.000
_cell.angle_alpha   90.00
_cell.angle_beta   90.00
_cell.angle_gamma   90.00
#
_symmetry.space_group_name_H-M   'P 1'
#
loop_
_entity.id
_entity.type
_entity.pdbx_description
1 polymer ?
#
loop_
_entity_poly.entity_id
_entity_poly.type
_entity_poly.pdbx_seq_one_letter_code
_entity_poly.pdbx_strand_id
1 'polypeptide(L)'
;MATFNDIQLLRINYLRGPSVWTYRPILEVWLDLGDLEDWPSDKIPGLNERLTAWLPALIEHHCGVGERGGFIQRLEGGTWMGHVLEHVVIELLNLAGMPAEFGQTREISRRGVYRMVFRCPEEDVARTALTWGHQLLMAAINDQPFDVKPAIQAIKTSINDRYLGPSTGCIVDAASERRIPHIRLNDGNLVQLGYGAAQRRIWTAESDQTSAIAEGIAQDKDFTKRLLSACGVPVPDGRVVANADEAWQVAQDIGLPVTVKPSDGNHARGVTLELSGEAEIKAAFALAEPEGSEVIVERFIEGTEHRLLVVGGKVVAACRGETVSVAGNGKSTLRDLVDVV
;
A
#
# COMPACT_ATOMS: atom_id res chain seq x y z
N MET A 1 32.03 16.07 15.98
CA MET A 1 31.88 16.43 14.55
C MET A 1 31.30 17.82 14.47
N ALA A 2 31.55 18.55 13.38
CA ALA A 2 30.85 19.81 13.13
C ALA A 2 29.36 19.50 12.90
N THR A 3 28.48 20.18 13.63
CA THR A 3 27.03 20.13 13.35
C THR A 3 26.73 21.20 12.32
N PHE A 4 26.08 20.82 11.23
CA PHE A 4 25.66 21.70 10.16
C PHE A 4 24.25 22.22 10.42
N ASN A 5 24.04 23.49 10.06
CA ASN A 5 22.72 24.11 10.09
C ASN A 5 21.78 23.46 9.06
N ASP A 6 20.48 23.57 9.32
CA ASP A 6 19.44 22.98 8.48
C ASP A 6 19.36 23.65 7.09
N ILE A 7 19.20 22.83 6.04
CA ILE A 7 18.95 23.33 4.67
C ILE A 7 17.59 24.00 4.64
N GLN A 8 17.53 25.28 4.28
CA GLN A 8 16.27 26.03 4.32
C GLN A 8 15.45 25.79 3.05
N LEU A 9 14.20 25.38 3.22
CA LEU A 9 13.23 25.24 2.12
C LEU A 9 12.55 26.60 1.87
N LEU A 10 13.14 27.42 1.00
CA LEU A 10 12.68 28.80 0.77
C LEU A 10 11.32 28.89 0.07
N ARG A 11 11.03 27.92 -0.81
CA ARG A 11 9.79 27.88 -1.61
C ARG A 11 9.48 26.46 -2.02
N ILE A 12 8.21 26.06 -1.92
CA ILE A 12 7.71 24.75 -2.37
C ILE A 12 6.49 24.98 -3.26
N ASN A 13 6.63 24.70 -4.55
CA ASN A 13 5.57 24.85 -5.54
C ASN A 13 5.27 23.49 -6.19
N TYR A 14 4.00 23.11 -6.25
CA TYR A 14 3.58 21.97 -7.04
C TYR A 14 3.13 22.40 -8.43
N LEU A 15 3.80 21.89 -9.47
CA LEU A 15 3.46 22.18 -10.86
C LEU A 15 2.63 21.02 -11.40
N ARG A 16 1.32 21.24 -11.57
CA ARG A 16 0.31 20.20 -11.90
C ARG A 16 0.33 19.70 -13.36
N GLY A 17 1.13 20.30 -14.21
CA GLY A 17 1.11 20.04 -15.65
C GLY A 17 2.37 20.52 -16.35
N PRO A 18 2.31 20.74 -17.67
CA PRO A 18 3.47 21.16 -18.45
C PRO A 18 4.18 22.39 -17.86
N SER A 19 5.49 22.25 -17.69
CA SER A 19 6.37 23.26 -17.10
C SER A 19 7.68 23.35 -17.88
N VAL A 20 8.55 24.29 -17.49
CA VAL A 20 9.90 24.43 -18.07
C VAL A 20 10.78 23.18 -17.88
N TRP A 21 10.40 22.29 -16.95
CA TRP A 21 11.15 21.09 -16.60
C TRP A 21 10.67 19.87 -17.35
N THR A 22 9.36 19.64 -17.40
CA THR A 22 8.73 18.46 -17.98
C THR A 22 7.24 18.68 -18.22
N TYR A 23 6.64 17.81 -19.04
CA TYR A 23 5.19 17.77 -19.31
C TYR A 23 4.38 17.10 -18.19
N ARG A 24 5.05 16.48 -17.20
CA ARG A 24 4.44 15.73 -16.10
C ARG A 24 4.43 16.56 -14.81
N PRO A 25 3.54 16.24 -13.84
CA PRO A 25 3.55 16.93 -12.56
C PRO A 25 4.84 16.74 -11.78
N ILE A 26 5.35 17.83 -11.17
CA ILE A 26 6.57 17.84 -10.36
C ILE A 26 6.39 18.73 -9.12
N LEU A 27 7.19 18.47 -8.08
CA LEU A 27 7.37 19.41 -6.98
C LEU A 27 8.67 20.20 -7.21
N GLU A 28 8.58 21.53 -7.27
CA GLU A 28 9.72 22.44 -7.33
C GLU A 28 10.01 23.02 -5.95
N VAL A 29 11.26 22.90 -5.52
CA VAL A 29 11.73 23.34 -4.21
C VAL A 29 12.95 24.24 -4.37
N TRP A 30 12.94 25.39 -3.72
CA TRP A 30 14.11 26.26 -3.62
C TRP A 30 14.81 25.97 -2.29
N LEU A 31 16.09 25.61 -2.36
CA LEU A 31 16.92 25.19 -1.24
C LEU A 31 18.01 26.22 -1.00
N ASP A 32 18.19 26.71 0.23
CA ASP A 32 19.38 27.45 0.65
C ASP A 32 20.27 26.51 1.46
N LEU A 33 21.44 26.18 0.93
CA LEU A 33 22.37 25.23 1.56
C LEU A 33 23.14 25.86 2.74
N GLY A 34 23.18 27.20 2.85
CA GLY A 34 23.97 27.88 3.86
C GLY A 34 25.43 27.44 3.85
N ASP A 35 25.95 27.04 5.02
CA ASP A 35 27.33 26.60 5.18
C ASP A 35 27.66 25.34 4.35
N LEU A 36 26.67 24.50 4.04
CA LEU A 36 26.87 23.27 3.26
C LEU A 36 27.26 23.52 1.80
N GLU A 37 27.14 24.75 1.30
CA GLU A 37 27.62 25.12 -0.03
C GLU A 37 29.14 24.88 -0.18
N ASP A 38 29.91 25.02 0.90
CA ASP A 38 31.35 24.78 0.90
C ASP A 38 31.75 23.32 1.23
N TRP A 39 30.75 22.48 1.51
CA TRP A 39 30.87 21.07 1.94
C TRP A 39 30.11 20.13 0.99
N PRO A 40 30.63 19.89 -0.22
CA PRO A 40 30.14 18.82 -1.08
C PRO A 40 30.28 17.45 -0.39
N SER A 41 29.56 16.45 -0.92
CA SER A 41 29.39 15.13 -0.32
C SER A 41 30.70 14.41 0.06
N ASP A 42 31.76 14.59 -0.71
CA ASP A 42 33.09 14.03 -0.48
C ASP A 42 33.83 14.64 0.72
N LYS A 43 33.42 15.83 1.18
CA LYS A 43 34.03 16.52 2.33
C LYS A 43 33.32 16.26 3.66
N ILE A 44 32.12 15.69 3.66
CA ILE A 44 31.35 15.42 4.88
C ILE A 44 31.68 13.99 5.36
N PRO A 45 32.39 13.82 6.49
CA PRO A 45 32.86 12.50 6.90
C PRO A 45 31.71 11.52 7.17
N GLY A 46 31.78 10.34 6.54
CA GLY A 46 30.82 9.25 6.74
C GLY A 46 29.47 9.44 6.04
N LEU A 47 29.26 10.54 5.30
CA LEU A 47 27.96 10.84 4.70
C LEU A 47 27.55 9.77 3.68
N ASN A 48 28.46 9.44 2.76
CA ASN A 48 28.19 8.51 1.67
C ASN A 48 27.94 7.10 2.20
N GLU A 49 28.71 6.67 3.21
CA GLU A 49 28.54 5.39 3.88
C GLU A 49 27.19 5.29 4.59
N ARG A 50 26.76 6.34 5.30
CA ARG A 50 25.43 6.36 5.94
C ARG A 50 24.31 6.31 4.91
N LEU A 51 24.38 7.13 3.86
CA LEU A 51 23.34 7.16 2.82
C LEU A 51 23.21 5.82 2.10
N THR A 52 24.32 5.20 1.68
CA THR A 52 24.31 3.90 0.99
C THR A 52 23.91 2.75 1.91
N ALA A 53 24.21 2.82 3.21
CA ALA A 53 23.73 1.85 4.19
C ALA A 53 22.21 1.94 4.42
N TRP A 54 21.66 3.16 4.47
CA TRP A 54 20.23 3.39 4.68
C TRP A 54 19.40 3.18 3.41
N LEU A 55 19.97 3.49 2.25
CA LEU A 55 19.32 3.45 0.94
C LEU A 55 20.18 2.65 -0.07
N PRO A 56 20.25 1.32 0.05
CA PRO A 56 21.17 0.50 -0.74
C PRO A 56 20.86 0.50 -2.24
N ALA A 57 19.61 0.76 -2.64
CA ALA A 57 19.20 0.83 -4.04
C ALA A 57 19.57 2.16 -4.74
N LEU A 58 20.22 3.11 -4.03
CA LEU A 58 20.86 4.27 -4.68
C LEU A 58 21.90 3.87 -5.74
N ILE A 59 22.43 2.65 -5.70
CA ILE A 59 23.28 2.09 -6.76
C ILE A 59 22.55 2.00 -8.11
N GLU A 60 21.22 1.94 -8.13
CA GLU A 60 20.44 1.91 -9.38
C GLU A 60 20.28 3.30 -10.02
N HIS A 61 20.73 4.37 -9.35
CA HIS A 61 20.59 5.73 -9.86
C HIS A 61 21.69 6.09 -10.86
N HIS A 62 21.29 6.48 -12.08
CA HIS A 62 22.21 6.71 -13.20
C HIS A 62 22.75 8.15 -13.29
N CYS A 63 21.99 9.14 -12.79
CA CYS A 63 22.34 10.57 -12.80
C CYS A 63 22.84 11.06 -14.19
N GLY A 64 23.61 12.16 -14.25
CA GLY A 64 24.20 12.71 -15.48
C GLY A 64 25.31 11.85 -16.10
N VAL A 65 25.79 10.81 -15.41
CA VAL A 65 26.76 9.84 -15.93
C VAL A 65 26.10 8.87 -16.90
N GLY A 66 24.83 8.52 -16.67
CA GLY A 66 24.02 7.70 -17.59
C GLY A 66 24.22 6.20 -17.44
N GLU A 67 24.95 5.75 -16.42
CA GLU A 67 25.25 4.33 -16.14
C GLU A 67 24.85 3.96 -14.72
N ARG A 68 24.53 2.69 -14.47
CA ARG A 68 24.20 2.17 -13.14
C ARG A 68 25.32 2.52 -12.15
N GLY A 69 24.97 3.08 -11.00
CA GLY A 69 25.91 3.57 -10.00
C GLY A 69 26.47 4.97 -10.28
N GLY A 70 26.02 5.63 -11.35
CA GLY A 70 26.46 6.98 -11.71
C GLY A 70 26.23 8.02 -10.61
N PHE A 71 25.18 7.87 -9.80
CA PHE A 71 24.98 8.74 -8.63
C PHE A 71 26.02 8.48 -7.52
N ILE A 72 26.36 7.22 -7.23
CA ILE A 72 27.40 6.89 -6.24
C ILE A 72 28.75 7.48 -6.64
N GLN A 73 29.10 7.39 -7.93
CA GLN A 73 30.31 8.04 -8.46
C GLN A 73 30.31 9.57 -8.23
N ARG A 74 29.14 10.23 -8.34
CA ARG A 74 29.00 11.67 -8.07
C ARG A 74 29.07 11.99 -6.57
N LEU A 75 28.59 11.10 -5.70
CA LEU A 75 28.74 11.24 -4.26
C LEU A 75 30.21 11.18 -3.84
N GLU A 76 30.96 10.23 -4.39
CA GLU A 76 32.40 10.06 -4.13
C GLU A 76 33.25 11.20 -4.72
N GLY A 77 32.88 11.67 -5.92
CA GLY A 77 33.56 12.78 -6.60
C GLY A 77 33.17 14.18 -6.10
N GLY A 78 32.23 14.26 -5.15
CA GLY A 78 31.72 15.50 -4.60
C GLY A 78 30.55 16.10 -5.37
N THR A 79 29.38 16.13 -4.73
CA THR A 79 28.19 16.82 -5.21
C THR A 79 27.47 17.56 -4.07
N TRP A 80 26.69 18.57 -4.43
CA TRP A 80 25.99 19.43 -3.47
C TRP A 80 24.71 18.80 -2.92
N MET A 81 24.37 19.18 -1.68
CA MET A 81 23.27 18.57 -0.91
C MET A 81 21.90 18.73 -1.56
N GLY A 82 21.67 19.74 -2.40
CA GLY A 82 20.43 19.83 -3.17
C GLY A 82 20.26 18.65 -4.14
N HIS A 83 21.34 18.25 -4.81
CA HIS A 83 21.33 17.11 -5.72
C HIS A 83 21.30 15.78 -4.95
N VAL A 84 21.91 15.71 -3.77
CA VAL A 84 21.79 14.55 -2.89
C VAL A 84 20.34 14.38 -2.42
N LEU A 85 19.68 15.47 -1.99
CA LEU A 85 18.29 15.47 -1.54
C LEU A 85 17.35 14.97 -2.64
N GLU A 86 17.56 15.39 -3.88
CA GLU A 86 16.80 14.94 -5.05
C GLU A 86 16.78 13.41 -5.15
N HIS A 87 17.95 12.78 -5.12
CA HIS A 87 18.09 11.33 -5.23
C HIS A 87 17.57 10.60 -3.98
N VAL A 88 17.74 11.16 -2.78
CA VAL A 88 17.17 10.61 -1.54
C VAL A 88 15.64 10.58 -1.63
N VAL A 89 15.01 11.67 -2.07
CA VAL A 89 13.54 11.75 -2.21
C VAL A 89 13.04 10.77 -3.25
N ILE A 90 13.72 10.69 -4.40
CA ILE A 90 13.39 9.73 -5.46
C ILE A 90 13.45 8.28 -4.94
N GLU A 91 14.50 7.94 -4.21
CA GLU A 91 14.66 6.58 -3.70
C GLU A 91 13.62 6.23 -2.64
N LEU A 92 13.27 7.17 -1.76
CA LEU A 92 12.17 6.97 -0.80
C LEU A 92 10.82 6.75 -1.50
N LEU A 93 10.55 7.43 -2.62
CA LEU A 93 9.36 7.17 -3.44
C LEU A 93 9.40 5.77 -4.07
N ASN A 94 10.53 5.36 -4.63
CA ASN A 94 10.71 4.04 -5.22
C ASN A 94 10.49 2.92 -4.19
N LEU A 95 11.10 3.03 -3.00
CA LEU A 95 10.90 2.09 -1.89
C LEU A 95 9.46 2.07 -1.35
N ALA A 96 8.74 3.18 -1.50
CA ALA A 96 7.31 3.27 -1.20
C ALA A 96 6.41 2.69 -2.30
N GLY A 97 6.96 2.21 -3.41
CA GLY A 97 6.20 1.64 -4.53
C GLY A 97 5.69 2.67 -5.53
N MET A 98 6.25 3.90 -5.52
CA MET A 98 5.96 4.93 -6.51
C MET A 98 7.19 5.18 -7.39
N PRO A 99 7.21 4.65 -8.62
CA PRO A 99 8.32 4.90 -9.55
C PRO A 99 8.50 6.39 -9.82
N ALA A 100 9.63 6.93 -9.37
CA ALA A 100 10.06 8.30 -9.62
C ALA A 100 11.38 8.28 -10.39
N GLU A 101 11.34 8.57 -11.69
CA GLU A 101 12.52 8.43 -12.56
C GLU A 101 13.12 9.77 -12.99
N PHE A 102 12.52 10.89 -12.59
CA PHE A 102 12.95 12.22 -13.01
C PHE A 102 13.17 13.13 -11.81
N GLY A 103 14.37 13.68 -11.74
CA GLY A 103 14.73 14.81 -10.91
C GLY A 103 15.71 15.71 -11.65
N GLN A 104 15.79 16.97 -11.19
CA GLN A 104 16.84 17.87 -11.63
C GLN A 104 17.10 18.96 -10.60
N THR A 105 18.37 19.19 -10.30
CA THR A 105 18.81 20.24 -9.39
C THR A 105 19.76 21.19 -10.10
N ARG A 106 19.51 22.50 -9.99
CA ARG A 106 20.37 23.55 -10.56
C ARG A 106 20.53 24.71 -9.61
N GLU A 107 21.75 25.20 -9.44
CA GLU A 107 21.99 26.47 -8.74
C GLU A 107 21.30 27.62 -9.46
N ILE A 108 20.75 28.57 -8.72
CA ILE A 108 20.21 29.81 -9.28
C ILE A 108 21.26 30.92 -9.25
N SER A 109 20.90 32.15 -9.65
CA SER A 109 21.83 33.29 -9.70
C SER A 109 22.41 33.70 -8.34
N ARG A 110 21.87 33.19 -7.23
CA ARG A 110 22.38 33.42 -5.86
C ARG A 110 23.14 32.17 -5.42
N ARG A 111 24.43 32.36 -5.11
CA ARG A 111 25.31 31.29 -4.65
C ARG A 111 24.72 30.53 -3.46
N GLY A 112 24.80 29.21 -3.48
CA GLY A 112 24.32 28.34 -2.41
C GLY A 112 22.81 28.14 -2.41
N VAL A 113 22.09 28.75 -3.36
CA VAL A 113 20.66 28.57 -3.54
C VAL A 113 20.40 27.74 -4.78
N TYR A 114 19.62 26.67 -4.62
CA TYR A 114 19.34 25.69 -5.66
C TYR A 114 17.86 25.57 -5.91
N ARG A 115 17.50 25.26 -7.15
CA ARG A 115 16.16 24.86 -7.55
C ARG A 115 16.20 23.38 -7.86
N MET A 116 15.60 22.59 -6.98
CA MET A 116 15.46 21.15 -7.09
C MET A 116 14.05 20.81 -7.55
N VAL A 117 13.92 19.91 -8.51
CA VAL A 117 12.64 19.32 -8.91
C VAL A 117 12.72 17.80 -8.84
N PHE A 118 11.59 17.17 -8.53
CA PHE A 118 11.40 15.74 -8.71
C PHE A 118 9.96 15.44 -9.14
N ARG A 119 9.79 14.37 -9.90
CA ARG A 119 8.49 13.94 -10.42
C ARG A 119 7.70 13.20 -9.35
N CYS A 120 6.46 13.65 -9.14
CA CYS A 120 5.48 12.97 -8.32
C CYS A 120 4.07 13.38 -8.79
N PRO A 121 3.21 12.42 -9.20
CA PRO A 121 1.87 12.73 -9.71
C PRO A 121 0.89 13.31 -8.67
N GLU A 122 1.21 13.20 -7.37
CA GLU A 122 0.40 13.77 -6.30
C GLU A 122 1.19 14.73 -5.41
N GLU A 123 0.60 15.88 -5.10
CA GLU A 123 1.20 16.95 -4.32
C GLU A 123 1.46 16.52 -2.87
N ASP A 124 0.48 15.89 -2.22
CA ASP A 124 0.62 15.48 -0.82
C ASP A 124 1.72 14.43 -0.66
N VAL A 125 1.74 13.43 -1.57
CA VAL A 125 2.80 12.40 -1.59
C VAL A 125 4.17 13.05 -1.82
N ALA A 126 4.26 14.01 -2.74
CA ALA A 126 5.50 14.73 -3.01
C ALA A 126 5.99 15.50 -1.77
N ARG A 127 5.09 16.18 -1.06
CA ARG A 127 5.40 16.94 0.15
C ARG A 127 5.85 16.01 1.28
N THR A 128 5.15 14.90 1.50
CA THR A 128 5.54 13.88 2.48
C THR A 128 6.92 13.31 2.17
N ALA A 129 7.20 12.96 0.91
CA ALA A 129 8.51 12.45 0.50
C ALA A 129 9.62 13.50 0.67
N LEU A 130 9.37 14.78 0.34
CA LEU A 130 10.31 15.86 0.57
C LEU A 130 10.63 16.02 2.06
N THR A 131 9.62 16.04 2.93
CA THR A 131 9.80 16.19 4.38
C THR A 131 10.66 15.07 4.95
N TRP A 132 10.35 13.81 4.62
CA TRP A 132 11.13 12.68 5.11
C TRP A 132 12.52 12.59 4.49
N GLY A 133 12.66 12.90 3.19
CA GLY A 133 13.96 12.92 2.52
C GLY A 133 14.88 14.01 3.07
N HIS A 134 14.33 15.18 3.40
CA HIS A 134 15.06 16.28 4.03
C HIS A 134 15.53 15.90 5.44
N GLN A 135 14.66 15.31 6.27
CA GLN A 135 15.04 14.81 7.60
C GLN A 135 16.12 13.72 7.52
N LEU A 136 15.98 12.76 6.60
CA LEU A 136 16.97 11.70 6.39
C LEU A 136 18.33 12.29 6.01
N LEU A 137 18.35 13.21 5.02
CA LEU A 137 19.59 13.84 4.59
C LEU A 137 20.24 14.65 5.71
N MET A 138 19.47 15.42 6.47
CA MET A 138 20.03 16.21 7.58
C MET A 138 20.55 15.33 8.72
N ALA A 139 19.89 14.19 8.98
CA ALA A 139 20.41 13.18 9.92
C ALA A 139 21.73 12.57 9.39
N ALA A 140 21.80 12.25 8.10
CA ALA A 140 23.02 11.71 7.48
C ALA A 140 24.17 12.73 7.51
N ILE A 141 23.90 14.00 7.26
CA ILE A 141 24.91 15.09 7.32
C ILE A 141 25.47 15.24 8.73
N ASN A 142 24.61 15.15 9.75
CA ASN A 142 24.96 15.41 11.14
C ASN A 142 25.34 14.17 11.96
N ASP A 143 25.53 13.02 11.29
CA ASP A 143 25.86 11.74 11.94
C ASP A 143 24.84 11.35 13.03
N GLN A 144 23.56 11.56 12.75
CA GLN A 144 22.45 11.21 13.63
C GLN A 144 21.79 9.90 13.16
N PRO A 145 21.31 9.05 14.07
CA PRO A 145 20.59 7.84 13.68
C PRO A 145 19.28 8.20 12.97
N PHE A 146 18.93 7.42 11.95
CA PHE A 146 17.67 7.55 11.23
C PHE A 146 17.10 6.17 10.92
N ASP A 147 15.80 5.97 11.18
CA ASP A 147 15.07 4.78 10.77
C ASP A 147 14.30 5.07 9.49
N VAL A 148 14.65 4.36 8.41
CA VAL A 148 14.05 4.53 7.09
C VAL A 148 12.64 3.92 7.05
N LYS A 149 12.32 2.94 7.90
CA LYS A 149 11.03 2.22 7.85
C LYS A 149 9.83 3.15 8.10
N PRO A 150 9.81 4.01 9.14
CA PRO A 150 8.75 5.00 9.32
C PRO A 150 8.58 5.96 8.14
N ALA A 151 9.69 6.38 7.52
CA ALA A 151 9.65 7.26 6.35
C ALA A 151 8.95 6.58 5.17
N ILE A 152 9.36 5.35 4.82
CA ILE A 152 8.73 4.55 3.78
C ILE A 152 7.25 4.33 4.09
N GLN A 153 6.92 3.98 5.34
CA GLN A 153 5.53 3.72 5.73
C GLN A 153 4.65 4.97 5.64
N ALA A 154 5.16 6.14 6.04
CA ALA A 154 4.41 7.39 5.93
C ALA A 154 4.15 7.77 4.46
N ILE A 155 5.12 7.56 3.57
CA ILE A 155 4.93 7.78 2.13
C ILE A 155 3.93 6.75 1.59
N LYS A 156 4.05 5.46 1.93
CA LYS A 156 3.07 4.41 1.54
C LYS A 156 1.66 4.74 2.00
N THR A 157 1.49 5.22 3.22
CA THR A 157 0.17 5.67 3.71
C THR A 157 -0.35 6.83 2.87
N SER A 158 0.47 7.86 2.62
CA SER A 158 0.09 8.99 1.76
C SER A 158 -0.30 8.53 0.33
N ILE A 159 0.40 7.53 -0.22
CA ILE A 159 0.05 6.90 -1.49
C ILE A 159 -1.30 6.21 -1.37
N ASN A 160 -1.48 5.32 -0.39
CA ASN A 160 -2.72 4.56 -0.24
C ASN A 160 -3.96 5.45 -0.03
N ASP A 161 -3.80 6.58 0.67
CA ASP A 161 -4.87 7.55 0.90
C ASP A 161 -5.25 8.33 -0.37
N ARG A 162 -4.32 8.42 -1.34
CA ARG A 162 -4.46 9.27 -2.53
C ARG A 162 -4.50 8.50 -3.84
N TYR A 163 -4.20 7.22 -3.87
CA TYR A 163 -4.22 6.36 -5.05
C TYR A 163 -5.44 5.44 -5.03
N LEU A 164 -5.74 4.85 -6.17
CA LEU A 164 -6.82 3.88 -6.29
C LEU A 164 -6.34 2.56 -5.65
N GLY A 165 -7.21 1.93 -4.86
CA GLY A 165 -6.97 0.59 -4.33
C GLY A 165 -6.80 -0.43 -5.45
N PRO A 166 -6.19 -1.59 -5.18
CA PRO A 166 -5.69 -2.51 -6.21
C PRO A 166 -6.78 -2.94 -7.20
N SER A 167 -7.97 -3.31 -6.73
CA SER A 167 -9.08 -3.70 -7.60
C SER A 167 -9.54 -2.56 -8.51
N THR A 168 -9.69 -1.36 -7.96
CA THR A 168 -10.09 -0.16 -8.73
C THR A 168 -9.01 0.23 -9.73
N GLY A 169 -7.75 0.19 -9.30
CA GLY A 169 -6.58 0.44 -10.13
C GLY A 169 -6.56 -0.46 -11.36
N CYS A 170 -6.71 -1.78 -11.19
CA CYS A 170 -6.79 -2.73 -12.30
C CYS A 170 -7.89 -2.39 -13.32
N ILE A 171 -9.07 -1.96 -12.86
CA ILE A 171 -10.17 -1.56 -13.76
C ILE A 171 -9.82 -0.27 -14.51
N VAL A 172 -9.21 0.70 -13.83
CA VAL A 172 -8.80 1.99 -14.42
C VAL A 172 -7.62 1.83 -15.39
N ASP A 173 -6.68 0.95 -15.10
CA ASP A 173 -5.57 0.61 -16.01
C ASP A 173 -6.13 -0.06 -17.27
N ALA A 174 -7.02 -1.03 -17.11
CA ALA A 174 -7.72 -1.68 -18.23
C ALA A 174 -8.56 -0.69 -19.05
N ALA A 175 -9.17 0.31 -18.42
CA ALA A 175 -9.88 1.41 -19.10
C ALA A 175 -8.89 2.29 -19.89
N SER A 176 -7.75 2.64 -19.29
CA SER A 176 -6.69 3.44 -19.91
C SER A 176 -6.10 2.76 -21.14
N GLU A 177 -5.80 1.47 -21.06
CA GLU A 177 -5.35 0.65 -22.20
C GLU A 177 -6.35 0.67 -23.36
N ARG A 178 -7.64 0.66 -23.03
CA ARG A 178 -8.75 0.75 -24.00
C ARG A 178 -9.08 2.18 -24.43
N ARG A 179 -8.31 3.17 -23.97
CA ARG A 179 -8.53 4.60 -24.19
C ARG A 179 -9.92 5.07 -23.75
N ILE A 180 -10.47 4.41 -22.73
CA ILE A 180 -11.69 4.85 -22.06
C ILE A 180 -11.29 5.93 -21.06
N PRO A 181 -11.80 7.17 -21.21
CA PRO A 181 -11.48 8.23 -20.28
C PRO A 181 -12.04 7.91 -18.90
N HIS A 182 -11.33 8.30 -17.85
CA HIS A 182 -11.79 8.09 -16.49
C HIS A 182 -11.56 9.33 -15.63
N ILE A 183 -12.40 9.51 -14.62
CA ILE A 183 -12.32 10.59 -13.65
C ILE A 183 -12.51 9.99 -12.27
N ARG A 184 -11.56 10.20 -11.36
CA ARG A 184 -11.76 9.88 -9.95
C ARG A 184 -12.66 10.96 -9.33
N LEU A 185 -13.75 10.54 -8.69
CA LEU A 185 -14.80 11.45 -8.21
C LEU A 185 -14.64 11.83 -6.72
N ASN A 186 -13.81 11.12 -5.96
CA ASN A 186 -13.51 11.43 -4.57
C ASN A 186 -12.09 10.96 -4.19
N ASP A 187 -11.66 11.26 -2.96
CA ASP A 187 -10.38 10.78 -2.41
C ASP A 187 -10.37 9.25 -2.20
N GLY A 188 -11.50 8.57 -2.36
CA GLY A 188 -11.62 7.11 -2.26
C GLY A 188 -11.60 6.39 -3.61
N ASN A 189 -12.32 5.27 -3.69
CA ASN A 189 -12.33 4.36 -4.84
C ASN A 189 -13.50 4.59 -5.81
N LEU A 190 -14.12 5.78 -5.80
CA LEU A 190 -15.23 6.09 -6.70
C LEU A 190 -14.70 6.69 -8.00
N VAL A 191 -14.95 6.01 -9.12
CA VAL A 191 -14.44 6.40 -10.44
C VAL A 191 -15.58 6.42 -11.46
N GLN A 192 -15.61 7.46 -12.27
CA GLN A 192 -16.39 7.53 -13.50
C GLN A 192 -15.55 7.03 -14.68
N LEU A 193 -16.12 6.14 -15.49
CA LEU A 193 -15.58 5.72 -16.78
C LEU A 193 -16.45 6.34 -17.89
N GLY A 194 -15.85 6.86 -18.95
CA GLY A 194 -16.57 7.50 -20.05
C GLY A 194 -17.13 8.89 -19.73
N TYR A 195 -17.86 9.46 -20.71
CA TYR A 195 -18.47 10.79 -20.63
C TYR A 195 -19.95 10.76 -21.02
N GLY A 196 -20.70 11.76 -20.53
CA GLY A 196 -22.08 12.01 -20.95
C GLY A 196 -23.00 10.82 -20.72
N ALA A 197 -23.84 10.49 -21.71
CA ALA A 197 -24.78 9.37 -21.63
C ALA A 197 -24.11 7.99 -21.63
N ALA A 198 -22.85 7.89 -22.07
CA ALA A 198 -22.08 6.66 -22.07
C ALA A 198 -21.27 6.44 -20.78
N GLN A 199 -21.39 7.34 -19.80
CA GLN A 199 -20.66 7.21 -18.55
C GLN A 199 -21.12 5.97 -17.76
N ARG A 200 -20.17 5.37 -17.05
CA ARG A 200 -20.37 4.30 -16.07
C ARG A 200 -19.70 4.66 -14.77
N ARG A 201 -20.16 4.09 -13.67
CA ARG A 201 -19.53 4.28 -12.35
C ARG A 201 -19.08 2.96 -11.78
N ILE A 202 -17.92 3.01 -11.14
CA ILE A 202 -17.43 1.94 -10.29
C ILE A 202 -17.10 2.50 -8.91
N TRP A 203 -17.33 1.70 -7.88
CA TRP A 203 -16.84 1.96 -6.54
C TRP A 203 -16.14 0.70 -6.07
N THR A 204 -14.82 0.75 -5.93
CA THR A 204 -13.99 -0.45 -5.81
C THR A 204 -14.14 -1.38 -7.04
N ALA A 205 -14.55 -2.63 -6.84
CA ALA A 205 -14.85 -3.59 -7.90
C ALA A 205 -16.33 -3.61 -8.31
N GLU A 206 -17.21 -2.91 -7.57
CA GLU A 206 -18.63 -2.82 -7.89
C GLU A 206 -18.86 -1.84 -9.05
N SER A 207 -19.91 -2.09 -9.82
CA SER A 207 -20.31 -1.23 -10.94
C SER A 207 -21.72 -0.71 -10.73
N ASP A 208 -22.14 0.25 -11.55
CA ASP A 208 -23.54 0.69 -11.65
C ASP A 208 -24.54 -0.40 -12.07
N GLN A 209 -24.06 -1.60 -12.44
CA GLN A 209 -24.89 -2.79 -12.67
C GLN A 209 -25.00 -3.71 -11.46
N THR A 210 -24.21 -3.48 -10.41
CA THR A 210 -24.34 -4.19 -9.14
C THR A 210 -25.55 -3.62 -8.39
N SER A 211 -26.56 -4.44 -8.15
CA SER A 211 -27.75 -4.01 -7.41
C SER A 211 -27.43 -3.83 -5.93
N ALA A 212 -27.89 -2.73 -5.33
CA ALA A 212 -27.81 -2.52 -3.88
C ALA A 212 -28.51 -3.63 -3.08
N ILE A 213 -29.55 -4.27 -3.64
CA ILE A 213 -30.20 -5.42 -3.02
C ILE A 213 -29.26 -6.63 -3.02
N ALA A 214 -28.55 -6.88 -4.12
CA ALA A 214 -27.62 -8.00 -4.22
C ALA A 214 -26.41 -7.80 -3.30
N GLU A 215 -25.93 -6.56 -3.18
CA GLU A 215 -24.86 -6.18 -2.27
C GLU A 215 -25.27 -6.42 -0.81
N GLY A 216 -26.44 -5.90 -0.39
CA GLY A 216 -26.95 -6.13 0.96
C GLY A 216 -27.20 -7.61 1.27
N ILE A 217 -27.67 -8.40 0.29
CA ILE A 217 -27.77 -9.86 0.45
C ILE A 217 -26.38 -10.46 0.71
N ALA A 218 -25.38 -10.11 -0.11
CA ALA A 218 -24.04 -10.70 -0.03
C ALA A 218 -23.30 -10.35 1.28
N GLN A 219 -23.62 -9.22 1.92
CA GLN A 219 -23.09 -8.86 3.24
C GLN A 219 -23.69 -9.72 4.38
N ASP A 220 -24.92 -10.22 4.22
CA ASP A 220 -25.58 -11.11 5.18
C ASP A 220 -25.31 -12.59 4.81
N LYS A 221 -24.42 -13.24 5.56
CA LYS A 221 -24.05 -14.64 5.31
C LYS A 221 -25.21 -15.61 5.54
N ASP A 222 -26.09 -15.39 6.52
CA ASP A 222 -27.23 -16.29 6.77
C ASP A 222 -28.24 -16.19 5.63
N PHE A 223 -28.61 -14.96 5.27
CA PHE A 223 -29.58 -14.73 4.22
C PHE A 223 -29.07 -15.21 2.86
N THR A 224 -27.78 -14.95 2.55
CA THR A 224 -27.13 -15.50 1.36
C THR A 224 -27.21 -17.03 1.31
N LYS A 225 -26.88 -17.72 2.41
CA LYS A 225 -26.93 -19.19 2.47
C LYS A 225 -28.34 -19.71 2.24
N ARG A 226 -29.36 -19.08 2.83
CA ARG A 226 -30.77 -19.46 2.64
C ARG A 226 -31.21 -19.35 1.19
N LEU A 227 -30.83 -18.27 0.50
CA LEU A 227 -31.14 -18.08 -0.91
C LEU A 227 -30.42 -19.10 -1.81
N LEU A 228 -29.13 -19.34 -1.56
CA LEU A 228 -28.35 -20.34 -2.29
C LEU A 228 -28.92 -21.75 -2.11
N SER A 229 -29.24 -22.14 -0.87
CA SER A 229 -29.85 -23.43 -0.53
C SER A 229 -31.21 -23.62 -1.21
N ALA A 230 -32.05 -22.58 -1.24
CA ALA A 230 -33.35 -22.62 -1.93
C ALA A 230 -33.21 -22.85 -3.45
N CYS A 231 -32.07 -22.47 -4.04
CA CYS A 231 -31.72 -22.74 -5.44
C CYS A 231 -31.01 -24.09 -5.64
N GLY A 232 -30.82 -24.89 -4.59
CA GLY A 232 -30.13 -26.18 -4.65
C GLY A 232 -28.61 -26.10 -4.66
N VAL A 233 -28.03 -24.93 -4.37
CA VAL A 233 -26.58 -24.79 -4.19
C VAL A 233 -26.21 -25.37 -2.81
N PRO A 234 -25.27 -26.33 -2.74
CA PRO A 234 -24.83 -26.86 -1.47
C PRO A 234 -24.20 -25.77 -0.61
N VAL A 235 -24.69 -25.62 0.61
CA VAL A 235 -24.13 -24.71 1.63
C VAL A 235 -23.88 -25.49 2.92
N PRO A 236 -22.90 -25.07 3.76
CA PRO A 236 -22.71 -25.70 5.07
C PRO A 236 -23.96 -25.56 5.92
N ASP A 237 -24.38 -26.63 6.59
CA ASP A 237 -25.45 -26.56 7.58
C ASP A 237 -25.03 -25.66 8.74
N GLY A 238 -25.89 -24.75 9.17
CA GLY A 238 -25.57 -23.78 10.21
C GLY A 238 -26.78 -23.01 10.71
N ARG A 239 -26.66 -22.48 11.93
CA ARG A 239 -27.73 -21.73 12.60
C ARG A 239 -27.15 -20.52 13.33
N VAL A 240 -27.93 -19.44 13.38
CA VAL A 240 -27.68 -18.30 14.27
C VAL A 240 -27.94 -18.75 15.71
N VAL A 241 -27.09 -18.31 16.64
CA VAL A 241 -27.16 -18.63 18.07
C VAL A 241 -27.08 -17.36 18.91
N ALA A 242 -27.81 -17.32 20.02
CA ALA A 242 -27.91 -16.14 20.88
C ALA A 242 -26.94 -16.16 22.06
N ASN A 243 -26.35 -17.31 22.40
CA ASN A 243 -25.41 -17.44 23.51
C ASN A 243 -24.48 -18.66 23.35
N ALA A 244 -23.45 -18.72 24.19
CA ALA A 244 -22.41 -19.75 24.14
C ALA A 244 -22.93 -21.18 24.45
N ASP A 245 -23.98 -21.34 25.28
CA ASP A 245 -24.58 -22.64 25.56
C ASP A 245 -25.38 -23.16 24.36
N GLU A 246 -26.14 -22.27 23.72
CA GLU A 246 -26.84 -22.56 22.47
C GLU A 246 -25.86 -22.88 21.33
N ALA A 247 -24.72 -22.17 21.26
CA ALA A 247 -23.66 -22.46 20.30
C ALA A 247 -23.16 -23.91 20.42
N TRP A 248 -22.97 -24.40 21.65
CA TRP A 248 -22.60 -25.79 21.90
C TRP A 248 -23.70 -26.78 21.50
N GLN A 249 -24.95 -26.52 21.88
CA GLN A 249 -26.08 -27.39 21.53
C GLN A 249 -26.23 -27.52 19.99
N VAL A 250 -26.16 -26.40 19.28
CA VAL A 250 -26.23 -26.37 17.82
C VAL A 250 -25.04 -27.11 17.20
N ALA A 251 -23.83 -26.98 17.77
CA ALA A 251 -22.67 -27.72 17.29
C ALA A 251 -22.86 -29.24 17.41
N GLN A 252 -23.46 -29.71 18.50
CA GLN A 252 -23.78 -31.13 18.69
C GLN A 252 -24.84 -31.63 17.68
N ASP A 253 -25.85 -30.82 17.40
CA ASP A 253 -26.89 -31.13 16.40
C ASP A 253 -26.34 -31.22 14.97
N ILE A 254 -25.46 -30.27 14.59
CA ILE A 254 -24.85 -30.21 13.24
C ILE A 254 -23.84 -31.34 13.04
N GLY A 255 -23.15 -31.73 14.12
CA GLY A 255 -22.01 -32.63 14.10
C GLY A 255 -20.68 -31.88 13.98
N LEU A 256 -19.69 -32.34 14.74
CA LEU A 256 -18.35 -31.77 14.84
C LEU A 256 -17.45 -32.28 13.69
N PRO A 257 -16.43 -31.51 13.27
CA PRO A 257 -16.08 -30.16 13.74
C PRO A 257 -17.00 -29.05 13.18
N VAL A 258 -17.04 -27.91 13.87
CA VAL A 258 -17.81 -26.72 13.48
C VAL A 258 -16.95 -25.46 13.37
N THR A 259 -17.50 -24.43 12.75
CA THR A 259 -16.98 -23.07 12.66
C THR A 259 -17.91 -22.12 13.42
N VAL A 260 -17.34 -21.18 14.16
CA VAL A 260 -18.07 -20.10 14.85
C VAL A 260 -17.63 -18.77 14.26
N LYS A 261 -18.58 -17.94 13.82
CA LYS A 261 -18.29 -16.66 13.15
C LYS A 261 -19.41 -15.63 13.30
N PRO A 262 -19.11 -14.32 13.18
CA PRO A 262 -20.12 -13.29 12.99
C PRO A 262 -20.82 -13.40 11.63
N SER A 263 -22.12 -13.11 11.62
CA SER A 263 -23.00 -13.15 10.44
C SER A 263 -22.57 -12.16 9.35
N ASP A 264 -22.13 -10.96 9.70
CA ASP A 264 -21.78 -9.87 8.75
C ASP A 264 -20.27 -9.49 8.76
N GLY A 265 -19.44 -10.19 9.54
CA GLY A 265 -18.02 -9.86 9.66
C GLY A 265 -17.23 -10.02 8.36
N ASN A 266 -16.32 -9.07 8.10
CA ASN A 266 -15.39 -9.06 6.96
C ASN A 266 -13.96 -9.42 7.40
N HIS A 267 -13.11 -9.81 6.44
CA HIS A 267 -11.68 -10.10 6.65
C HIS A 267 -11.38 -11.16 7.73
N ALA A 268 -12.27 -12.14 7.90
CA ALA A 268 -12.16 -13.22 8.88
C ALA A 268 -12.05 -12.76 10.36
N ARG A 269 -12.48 -11.53 10.69
CA ARG A 269 -12.57 -11.07 12.08
C ARG A 269 -13.64 -11.86 12.83
N GLY A 270 -13.32 -12.29 14.05
CA GLY A 270 -14.21 -13.11 14.88
C GLY A 270 -14.49 -14.51 14.33
N VAL A 271 -13.75 -14.98 13.32
CA VAL A 271 -13.93 -16.32 12.74
C VAL A 271 -13.00 -17.32 13.42
N THR A 272 -13.56 -18.40 13.95
CA THR A 272 -12.80 -19.52 14.52
C THR A 272 -13.22 -20.82 13.84
N LEU A 273 -12.25 -21.55 13.30
CA LEU A 273 -12.44 -22.74 12.47
C LEU A 273 -12.13 -24.03 13.24
N GLU A 274 -12.61 -25.16 12.72
CA GLU A 274 -12.21 -26.51 13.13
C GLU A 274 -12.41 -26.82 14.63
N LEU A 275 -13.54 -26.40 15.20
CA LEU A 275 -13.82 -26.54 16.63
C LEU A 275 -14.49 -27.88 16.95
N SER A 276 -13.96 -28.59 17.95
CA SER A 276 -14.45 -29.92 18.36
C SER A 276 -14.78 -30.03 19.85
N GLY A 277 -14.37 -29.07 20.68
CA GLY A 277 -14.65 -29.06 22.12
C GLY A 277 -15.66 -28.01 22.56
N GLU A 278 -16.47 -28.32 23.58
CA GLU A 278 -17.39 -27.37 24.20
C GLU A 278 -16.69 -26.09 24.66
N ALA A 279 -15.56 -26.22 25.35
CA ALA A 279 -14.79 -25.08 25.86
C ALA A 279 -14.28 -24.19 24.72
N GLU A 280 -13.84 -24.80 23.61
CA GLU A 280 -13.35 -24.08 22.42
C GLU A 280 -14.48 -23.30 21.74
N ILE A 281 -15.66 -23.92 21.59
CA ILE A 281 -16.84 -23.31 20.97
C ILE A 281 -17.35 -22.13 21.80
N LYS A 282 -17.40 -22.30 23.13
CA LYS A 282 -17.80 -21.22 24.04
C LYS A 282 -16.80 -20.05 24.00
N ALA A 283 -15.50 -20.34 23.93
CA ALA A 283 -14.48 -19.32 23.78
C ALA A 283 -14.58 -18.60 22.42
N ALA A 284 -14.84 -19.34 21.34
CA ALA A 284 -15.03 -18.79 20.01
C ALA A 284 -16.26 -17.88 19.93
N PHE A 285 -17.37 -18.24 20.61
CA PHE A 285 -18.55 -17.38 20.70
C PHE A 285 -18.19 -16.03 21.36
N ALA A 286 -17.45 -16.05 22.47
CA ALA A 286 -17.02 -14.84 23.16
C ALA A 286 -16.06 -13.95 22.33
N LEU A 287 -15.38 -14.52 21.33
CA LEU A 287 -14.58 -13.77 20.36
C LEU A 287 -15.41 -13.19 19.22
N ALA A 288 -16.50 -13.85 18.83
CA ALA A 288 -17.36 -13.43 17.73
C ALA A 288 -18.40 -12.37 18.15
N GLU A 289 -18.97 -12.50 19.36
CA GLU A 289 -20.03 -11.62 19.89
C GLU A 289 -19.65 -10.12 19.92
N PRO A 290 -18.42 -9.70 20.31
CA PRO A 290 -18.04 -8.29 20.37
C PRO A 290 -17.99 -7.57 19.00
N GLU A 291 -17.99 -8.32 17.89
CA GLU A 291 -18.03 -7.72 16.54
C GLU A 291 -19.39 -7.08 16.23
N GLY A 292 -20.37 -7.19 17.13
CA GLY A 292 -21.63 -6.44 17.11
C GLY A 292 -22.72 -7.05 16.25
N SER A 293 -22.55 -8.28 15.76
CA SER A 293 -23.50 -8.99 14.93
C SER A 293 -23.89 -10.37 15.46
N GLU A 294 -24.94 -10.94 14.87
CA GLU A 294 -25.41 -12.28 15.20
C GLU A 294 -24.30 -13.32 14.97
N VAL A 295 -24.15 -14.29 15.86
CA VAL A 295 -23.14 -15.34 15.75
C VAL A 295 -23.74 -16.58 15.09
N ILE A 296 -23.02 -17.16 14.13
CA ILE A 296 -23.39 -18.37 13.40
C ILE A 296 -22.48 -19.51 13.82
N VAL A 297 -23.08 -20.68 14.11
CA VAL A 297 -22.39 -21.96 14.18
C VAL A 297 -22.71 -22.75 12.92
N GLU A 298 -21.69 -23.21 12.20
CA GLU A 298 -21.87 -24.00 10.99
C GLU A 298 -20.90 -25.17 10.88
N ARG A 299 -21.25 -26.18 10.09
CA ARG A 299 -20.39 -27.33 9.83
C ARG A 299 -19.08 -26.88 9.21
N PHE A 300 -17.96 -27.33 9.76
CA PHE A 300 -16.66 -27.16 9.12
C PHE A 300 -16.56 -28.13 7.94
N ILE A 301 -16.19 -27.61 6.77
CA ILE A 301 -16.01 -28.41 5.56
C ILE A 301 -14.51 -28.53 5.29
N GLU A 302 -14.00 -29.76 5.43
CA GLU A 302 -12.63 -30.07 5.05
C GLU A 302 -12.49 -30.05 3.53
N GLY A 303 -11.47 -29.36 3.02
CA GLY A 303 -11.18 -29.33 1.60
C GLY A 303 -10.31 -28.17 1.19
N THR A 304 -10.16 -28.02 -0.12
CA THR A 304 -9.40 -26.93 -0.72
C THR A 304 -10.34 -25.78 -1.11
N GLU A 305 -10.15 -24.62 -0.50
CA GLU A 305 -10.88 -23.41 -0.87
C GLU A 305 -10.52 -22.98 -2.31
N HIS A 306 -11.53 -22.55 -3.06
CA HIS A 306 -11.35 -21.90 -4.36
C HIS A 306 -12.16 -20.61 -4.39
N ARG A 307 -11.56 -19.55 -4.93
CA ARG A 307 -12.25 -18.28 -5.19
C ARG A 307 -12.54 -18.17 -6.68
N LEU A 308 -13.82 -17.99 -6.99
CA LEU A 308 -14.32 -17.86 -8.36
C LEU A 308 -14.71 -16.40 -8.62
N LEU A 309 -14.18 -15.81 -9.68
CA LEU A 309 -14.59 -14.48 -10.13
C LEU A 309 -15.65 -14.63 -11.22
N VAL A 310 -16.86 -14.13 -10.95
CA VAL A 310 -17.98 -14.12 -11.91
C VAL A 310 -18.21 -12.70 -12.41
N VAL A 311 -18.17 -12.51 -13.73
CA VAL A 311 -18.42 -11.22 -14.39
C VAL A 311 -19.44 -11.43 -15.50
N GLY A 312 -20.55 -10.68 -15.47
CA GLY A 312 -21.61 -10.79 -16.48
C GLY A 312 -22.21 -12.19 -16.61
N GLY A 313 -22.34 -12.91 -15.48
CA GLY A 313 -22.87 -14.28 -15.44
C GLY A 313 -21.92 -15.37 -15.91
N LYS A 314 -20.63 -15.06 -16.13
CA LYS A 314 -19.60 -16.04 -16.52
C LYS A 314 -18.49 -16.11 -15.49
N VAL A 315 -18.04 -17.31 -15.15
CA VAL A 315 -16.81 -17.50 -14.39
C VAL A 315 -15.64 -17.13 -15.31
N VAL A 316 -14.90 -16.07 -14.97
CA VAL A 316 -13.78 -15.56 -15.77
C VAL A 316 -12.42 -15.91 -15.19
N ALA A 317 -12.36 -16.21 -13.90
CA ALA A 317 -11.16 -16.67 -13.22
C ALA A 317 -11.51 -17.57 -12.04
N ALA A 318 -10.59 -18.47 -11.71
CA ALA A 318 -10.62 -19.28 -10.50
C ALA A 318 -9.21 -19.30 -9.91
N CYS A 319 -9.08 -19.03 -8.62
CA CYS A 319 -7.83 -19.25 -7.90
C CYS A 319 -8.06 -20.24 -6.75
N ARG A 320 -7.08 -21.11 -6.55
CA ARG A 320 -7.03 -21.99 -5.39
C ARG A 320 -6.52 -21.19 -4.20
N GLY A 321 -7.16 -21.31 -3.05
CA GLY A 321 -6.63 -20.77 -1.80
C GLY A 321 -5.30 -21.44 -1.48
N GLU A 322 -4.31 -20.64 -1.08
CA GLU A 322 -3.00 -21.13 -0.66
C GLU A 322 -2.75 -20.77 0.79
N THR A 323 -2.28 -21.76 1.55
CA THR A 323 -1.83 -21.53 2.92
C THR A 323 -0.45 -20.92 2.89
N VAL A 324 -0.30 -19.75 3.51
CA VAL A 324 1.02 -19.13 3.69
C VAL A 324 1.90 -20.10 4.48
N SER A 325 3.00 -20.53 3.88
CA SER A 325 3.94 -21.47 4.48
C SER A 325 5.36 -21.15 4.04
N VAL A 326 6.32 -21.51 4.88
CA VAL A 326 7.74 -21.45 4.54
C VAL A 326 8.36 -22.84 4.64
N ALA A 327 9.26 -23.15 3.71
CA ALA A 327 10.00 -24.41 3.74
C ALA A 327 11.26 -24.26 4.61
N GLY A 328 11.33 -25.05 5.69
CA GLY A 328 12.51 -25.09 6.55
C GLY A 328 13.74 -25.58 5.78
N ASN A 329 14.80 -24.78 5.73
CA ASN A 329 16.07 -25.16 5.10
C ASN A 329 17.10 -25.75 6.10
N GLY A 330 16.69 -25.96 7.36
CA GLY A 330 17.52 -26.49 8.44
C GLY A 330 18.61 -25.55 8.96
N LYS A 331 18.67 -24.30 8.48
CA LYS A 331 19.72 -23.32 8.84
C LYS A 331 19.15 -21.98 9.31
N SER A 332 18.14 -21.48 8.61
CA SER A 332 17.51 -20.17 8.81
C SER A 332 16.41 -20.25 9.87
N THR A 333 16.25 -19.18 10.65
CA THR A 333 15.10 -19.06 11.55
C THR A 333 13.81 -18.82 10.76
N LEU A 334 12.65 -18.98 11.41
CA LEU A 334 11.35 -18.67 10.78
C LEU A 334 11.30 -17.23 10.27
N ARG A 335 11.86 -16.27 11.02
CA ARG A 335 11.92 -14.86 10.61
C ARG A 335 12.76 -14.69 9.35
N ASP A 336 13.94 -15.29 9.31
CA ASP A 336 14.82 -15.22 8.14
C ASP A 336 14.18 -15.87 6.91
N LEU A 337 13.40 -16.94 7.10
CA LEU A 337 12.66 -17.60 6.02
C LEU A 337 11.48 -16.78 5.51
N VAL A 338 10.84 -15.98 6.37
CA VAL A 338 9.77 -15.05 5.99
C VAL A 338 10.33 -13.83 5.26
N ASP A 339 11.50 -13.33 5.65
CA ASP A 339 12.11 -12.14 5.05
C ASP A 339 12.60 -12.36 3.60
N VAL A 340 12.71 -13.62 3.14
CA VAL A 340 13.16 -13.99 1.79
C VAL A 340 12.02 -14.41 0.83
N VAL A 341 10.76 -14.41 1.29
CA VAL A 341 9.56 -14.75 0.51
C VAL A 341 8.81 -13.48 0.12
#